data_AF-A0A916EKI2-F1
#
_entry.id   AF-A0A916EKI2-F1
#
_cell.length_a   1.000
_cell.length_b   1.000
_cell.length_c   1.000
_cell.angle_alpha   90.00
_cell.angle_beta   90.00
_cell.angle_gamma   90.00
#
_symmetry.space_group_name_H-M   'P 1'
#
loop_
_entity.id
_entity.type
_entity.pdbx_description
1 polymer ?
#
loop_
_entity_poly.entity_id
_entity_poly.type
_entity_poly.pdbx_seq_one_letter_code
_entity_poly.pdbx_strand_id
1 'polypeptide(L)'
;MNTIICEVKEFFEETCNSLLIEAKKDPIIDSDLINKMTFWDRTYSETKITFIDLIKGIISCELAAYTSLIFENKKLQEKFLVLLRNFIFNKSLNFWINRCSKQKEKERRLKVNLKKVKENLNEDKYIDPNRKINQLNLFSGLENLRSNIYFGTNIMQGFIVLVN
;
A
#
# COMPACT_ATOMS: atom_id res chain seq x y z
N MET A 1 2.34 -12.18 -8.66
CA MET A 1 1.50 -11.54 -7.62
C MET A 1 1.05 -12.55 -6.56
N ASN A 2 0.49 -13.71 -6.93
CA ASN A 2 0.14 -14.76 -5.95
C ASN A 2 1.32 -15.21 -5.09
N THR A 3 2.49 -15.42 -5.69
CA THR A 3 3.73 -15.73 -4.94
C THR A 3 4.05 -14.66 -3.89
N ILE A 4 3.94 -13.38 -4.24
CA ILE A 4 4.20 -12.27 -3.32
C ILE A 4 3.18 -12.26 -2.18
N ILE A 5 1.91 -12.53 -2.49
CA ILE A 5 0.86 -12.60 -1.47
C ILE A 5 1.17 -13.73 -0.48
N CYS A 6 1.55 -14.93 -0.95
CA CYS A 6 1.94 -16.04 -0.08
C CYS A 6 3.13 -15.66 0.81
N GLU A 7 4.20 -15.12 0.22
CA GLU A 7 5.39 -14.69 0.97
C GLU A 7 5.06 -13.59 2.00
N VAL A 8 4.13 -12.67 1.69
CA VAL A 8 3.70 -11.63 2.62
C VAL A 8 2.86 -12.22 3.76
N LYS A 9 2.04 -13.24 3.48
CA LYS A 9 1.29 -13.96 4.52
C LYS A 9 2.22 -14.71 5.47
N GLU A 10 3.18 -15.44 4.93
CA GLU A 10 4.22 -16.13 5.71
C GLU A 10 5.00 -15.14 6.59
N PHE A 11 5.47 -14.04 5.98
CA PHE A 11 6.15 -12.97 6.71
C PHE A 11 5.29 -12.38 7.83
N PHE A 12 4.00 -12.18 7.57
CA PHE A 12 3.04 -11.67 8.56
C PHE A 12 2.98 -12.60 9.77
N GLU A 13 2.77 -13.90 9.54
CA GLU A 13 2.66 -14.92 10.58
C GLU A 13 3.91 -14.98 11.45
N GLU A 14 5.05 -15.21 10.80
CA GLU A 14 6.35 -15.39 11.45
C GLU A 14 6.75 -14.14 12.25
N THR A 15 6.59 -12.95 11.66
CA THR A 15 6.98 -11.70 12.30
C THR A 15 6.06 -11.35 13.46
N CYS A 16 4.74 -11.56 13.33
CA CYS A 16 3.82 -11.35 14.44
C CYS A 16 4.18 -12.26 15.63
N ASN A 17 4.31 -13.55 15.39
CA ASN A 17 4.62 -14.52 16.45
C ASN A 17 6.00 -14.25 17.07
N SER A 18 7.01 -13.93 16.28
CA SER A 18 8.33 -13.54 16.78
C SER A 18 8.26 -12.31 17.69
N LEU A 19 7.54 -11.26 17.29
CA LEU A 19 7.37 -10.04 18.10
C LEU A 19 6.56 -10.28 19.38
N LEU A 20 5.58 -11.17 19.35
CA LEU A 20 4.83 -11.57 20.55
C LEU A 20 5.74 -12.30 21.55
N ILE A 21 6.55 -13.24 21.07
CA ILE A 21 7.52 -13.96 21.90
C ILE A 21 8.54 -13.00 22.51
N GLU A 22 9.07 -12.03 21.74
CA GLU A 22 9.94 -10.96 22.25
C GLU A 22 9.27 -10.16 23.38
N ALA A 23 7.96 -9.96 23.30
CA ALA A 23 7.15 -9.28 24.31
C ALA A 23 6.66 -10.20 25.44
N LYS A 24 7.11 -11.46 25.50
CA LYS A 24 6.69 -12.48 26.47
C LYS A 24 5.17 -12.77 26.42
N LYS A 25 4.59 -12.71 25.23
CA LYS A 25 3.21 -13.13 24.93
C LYS A 25 3.23 -14.42 24.13
N ASP A 26 2.16 -15.20 24.23
CA ASP A 26 2.02 -16.43 23.46
C ASP A 26 1.87 -16.12 21.95
N PRO A 27 2.47 -16.92 21.06
CA PRO A 27 2.21 -16.83 19.64
C PRO A 27 0.80 -17.33 19.35
N ILE A 28 -0.05 -16.46 18.80
CA ILE A 28 -1.48 -16.73 18.57
C ILE A 28 -1.88 -16.60 17.09
N ILE A 29 -0.94 -16.27 16.21
CA ILE A 29 -1.23 -16.03 14.78
C ILE A 29 -0.96 -17.28 13.98
N ASP A 30 -1.94 -17.67 13.17
CA ASP A 30 -1.85 -18.80 12.25
C ASP A 30 -2.31 -18.41 10.84
N SER A 31 -2.05 -19.31 9.89
CA SER A 31 -2.42 -19.12 8.50
C SER A 31 -3.94 -18.99 8.28
N ASP A 32 -4.77 -19.64 9.09
CA ASP A 32 -6.23 -19.60 8.96
C ASP A 32 -6.78 -18.20 9.27
N LEU A 33 -6.25 -17.56 10.32
CA LEU A 33 -6.63 -16.22 10.71
C LEU A 33 -6.13 -15.19 9.69
N ILE A 34 -4.91 -15.36 9.19
CA ILE A 34 -4.37 -14.51 8.11
C ILE A 34 -5.21 -14.63 6.84
N ASN A 35 -5.61 -15.85 6.46
CA ASN A 35 -6.38 -16.08 5.24
C ASN A 35 -7.77 -15.42 5.24
N LYS A 36 -8.34 -15.11 6.41
CA LYS A 36 -9.65 -14.44 6.54
C LYS A 36 -9.63 -12.95 6.24
N MET A 37 -8.47 -12.31 6.21
CA MET A 37 -8.39 -10.86 5.97
C MET A 37 -8.80 -10.52 4.53
N THR A 38 -9.52 -9.41 4.36
CA THR A 38 -10.18 -9.11 3.07
C THR A 38 -9.27 -8.46 2.03
N PHE A 39 -8.18 -7.84 2.49
CA PHE A 39 -7.25 -7.09 1.65
C PHE A 39 -6.25 -7.95 0.86
N TRP A 40 -6.36 -9.27 0.87
CA TRP A 40 -5.53 -10.15 0.02
C TRP A 40 -5.99 -10.18 -1.45
N ASP A 41 -7.18 -9.67 -1.75
CA ASP A 41 -7.67 -9.60 -3.12
C ASP A 41 -6.74 -8.73 -3.98
N ARG A 42 -6.44 -9.20 -5.18
CA ARG A 42 -5.62 -8.51 -6.18
C ARG A 42 -6.47 -7.75 -7.21
N THR A 43 -7.77 -7.96 -7.19
CA THR A 43 -8.70 -7.34 -8.13
C THR A 43 -8.89 -5.89 -7.73
N TYR A 44 -8.68 -4.98 -8.68
CA TYR A 44 -8.93 -3.56 -8.42
C TYR A 44 -10.38 -3.35 -7.94
N SER A 45 -10.52 -2.58 -6.86
CA SER A 45 -11.82 -2.16 -6.34
C SER A 45 -11.81 -0.65 -6.11
N GLU A 46 -12.93 -0.01 -6.44
CA GLU A 46 -13.14 1.41 -6.16
C GLU A 46 -13.56 1.66 -4.71
N THR A 47 -14.04 0.63 -4.02
CA THR A 47 -14.67 0.77 -2.69
C THR A 47 -14.00 -0.05 -1.58
N LYS A 48 -13.09 -0.96 -1.94
CA LYS A 48 -12.40 -1.84 -0.98
C LYS A 48 -10.90 -1.65 -1.09
N ILE A 49 -10.22 -1.76 0.05
CA ILE A 49 -8.77 -1.86 0.08
C ILE A 49 -8.36 -3.25 -0.38
N THR A 50 -7.40 -3.29 -1.29
CA THR A 50 -6.91 -4.51 -1.93
C THR A 50 -5.42 -4.67 -1.68
N PHE A 51 -4.85 -5.81 -2.06
CA PHE A 51 -3.42 -6.06 -1.95
C PHE A 51 -2.60 -5.07 -2.78
N ILE A 52 -3.18 -4.57 -3.89
CA ILE A 52 -2.57 -3.51 -4.70
C ILE A 52 -2.38 -2.24 -3.87
N ASP A 53 -3.30 -1.92 -2.96
CA ASP A 53 -3.22 -0.72 -2.13
C ASP A 53 -2.19 -0.89 -1.01
N LEU A 54 -2.03 -2.10 -0.46
CA LEU A 54 -0.89 -2.44 0.41
C LEU A 54 0.46 -2.27 -0.30
N ILE A 55 0.56 -2.64 -1.59
CA ILE A 55 1.77 -2.39 -2.39
C ILE A 55 2.04 -0.90 -2.58
N LYS A 56 0.99 -0.09 -2.71
CA LYS A 56 1.10 1.39 -2.69
C LYS A 56 1.43 1.93 -1.31
N GLY A 57 1.39 1.07 -0.28
CA GLY A 57 1.67 1.36 1.11
C GLY A 57 0.51 1.99 1.88
N ILE A 58 -0.71 1.86 1.37
CA ILE A 58 -1.92 2.21 2.11
C ILE A 58 -2.19 1.11 3.14
N ILE A 59 -2.22 1.46 4.42
CA ILE A 59 -2.59 0.54 5.50
C ILE A 59 -4.10 0.62 5.72
N SER A 60 -4.80 -0.51 5.65
CA SER A 60 -6.25 -0.56 5.89
C SER A 60 -6.57 -0.39 7.38
N CYS A 61 -7.76 0.12 7.68
CA CYS A 61 -8.31 0.13 9.03
C CYS A 61 -8.46 -1.30 9.58
N GLU A 62 -8.81 -2.27 8.73
CA GLU A 62 -8.84 -3.70 9.09
C GLU A 62 -7.47 -4.17 9.60
N LEU A 63 -6.40 -3.92 8.84
CA LEU A 63 -5.04 -4.28 9.22
C LEU A 63 -4.59 -3.56 10.50
N ALA A 64 -4.90 -2.26 10.62
CA ALA A 64 -4.57 -1.49 11.81
C ALA A 64 -5.31 -1.98 13.06
N ALA A 65 -6.62 -2.23 12.96
CA ALA A 65 -7.43 -2.74 14.08
C ALA A 65 -6.94 -4.14 14.50
N TYR A 66 -6.72 -5.02 13.53
CA TYR A 66 -6.28 -6.37 13.77
C TYR A 66 -4.90 -6.41 14.46
N THR A 67 -3.92 -5.67 13.96
CA THR A 67 -2.60 -5.58 14.60
C THR A 67 -2.66 -4.90 15.98
N SER A 68 -3.59 -3.97 16.19
CA SER A 68 -3.81 -3.37 17.52
C SER A 68 -4.27 -4.41 18.54
N LEU A 69 -5.20 -5.29 18.15
CA LEU A 69 -5.69 -6.38 18.99
C LEU A 69 -4.61 -7.41 19.31
N ILE A 70 -3.75 -7.74 18.35
CA ILE A 70 -2.65 -8.70 18.56
C ILE A 70 -1.65 -8.19 19.58
N PHE A 71 -1.15 -6.97 19.38
CA PHE A 71 -0.02 -6.50 20.15
C PHE A 71 -0.45 -5.88 21.48
N GLU A 72 -1.62 -5.23 21.53
CA GLU A 72 -2.09 -4.39 22.65
C GLU A 72 -1.03 -3.35 23.11
N ASN A 73 -0.05 -3.10 22.26
CA ASN A 73 1.10 -2.25 22.52
C ASN A 73 1.40 -1.50 21.23
N LYS A 74 1.19 -0.18 21.27
CA LYS A 74 1.33 0.69 20.12
C LYS A 74 2.74 0.64 19.50
N LYS A 75 3.79 0.53 20.31
CA LYS A 75 5.18 0.49 19.83
C LYS A 75 5.48 -0.80 19.08
N LEU A 76 5.00 -1.94 19.58
CA LEU A 76 5.12 -3.22 18.86
C LEU A 76 4.30 -3.22 17.57
N GLN A 77 3.08 -2.69 17.63
CA GLN A 77 2.24 -2.53 16.45
C GLN A 77 2.92 -1.68 15.37
N GLU A 78 3.47 -0.53 15.74
CA GLU A 78 4.21 0.34 14.81
C GLU A 78 5.45 -0.36 14.25
N LYS A 79 6.23 -1.07 15.09
CA LYS A 79 7.39 -1.87 14.65
C LYS A 79 6.96 -2.90 13.59
N PHE A 80 5.88 -3.64 13.85
CA PHE A 80 5.35 -4.62 12.91
C PHE A 80 4.90 -3.98 11.59
N LEU A 81 4.10 -2.91 11.64
CA LEU A 81 3.59 -2.25 10.43
C LEU A 81 4.72 -1.70 9.55
N VAL A 82 5.80 -1.18 10.16
CA VAL A 82 7.00 -0.74 9.43
C VAL A 82 7.72 -1.92 8.78
N LEU A 83 7.89 -3.02 9.50
CA LEU A 83 8.51 -4.24 8.97
C LEU A 83 7.72 -4.82 7.79
N LEU A 84 6.39 -4.94 7.94
CA LEU A 84 5.48 -5.42 6.90
C LEU A 84 5.55 -4.54 5.64
N ARG A 85 5.48 -3.21 5.83
CA ARG A 85 5.60 -2.25 4.73
C ARG A 85 6.92 -2.43 3.98
N ASN A 86 8.04 -2.51 4.70
CA ASN A 86 9.36 -2.63 4.08
C ASN A 86 9.50 -3.95 3.31
N PHE A 87 8.95 -5.04 3.85
CA PHE A 87 8.92 -6.33 3.18
C PHE A 87 8.12 -6.28 1.87
N ILE A 88 6.89 -5.76 1.92
CA ILE A 88 6.03 -5.59 0.73
C ILE A 88 6.71 -4.69 -0.31
N PHE A 89 7.34 -3.59 0.14
CA PHE A 89 8.07 -2.69 -0.74
C PHE A 89 9.21 -3.41 -1.45
N ASN A 90 10.05 -4.15 -0.72
CA ASN A 90 11.17 -4.90 -1.29
C ASN A 90 10.70 -5.95 -2.31
N LYS A 91 9.63 -6.69 -1.99
CA LYS A 91 9.05 -7.68 -2.92
C LYS A 91 8.43 -7.03 -4.17
N SER A 92 7.88 -5.83 -4.03
CA SER A 92 7.26 -5.10 -5.15
C SER A 92 8.24 -4.22 -5.95
N LEU A 93 9.45 -3.98 -5.43
CA LEU A 93 10.44 -3.06 -6.01
C LEU A 93 10.78 -3.38 -7.47
N ASN A 94 10.96 -4.67 -7.80
CA ASN A 94 11.27 -5.10 -9.16
C ASN A 94 10.18 -4.70 -10.18
N PHE A 95 8.91 -4.73 -9.77
CA PHE A 95 7.80 -4.27 -10.61
C PHE A 95 7.88 -2.77 -10.85
N TRP A 96 8.16 -2.00 -9.79
CA TRP A 96 8.29 -0.54 -9.87
C TRP A 96 9.48 -0.12 -10.72
N ILE A 97 10.66 -0.72 -10.54
CA ILE A 97 11.87 -0.40 -11.32
C ILE A 97 11.62 -0.60 -12.81
N ASN A 98 11.05 -1.74 -13.22
CA ASN A 98 10.77 -2.01 -14.62
C ASN A 98 9.82 -0.96 -15.22
N ARG A 99 8.75 -0.64 -14.49
CA ARG A 99 7.77 0.37 -14.91
C ARG A 99 8.39 1.76 -15.03
N CYS A 100 9.19 2.16 -14.03
CA CYS A 100 9.90 3.43 -14.02
C CYS A 100 10.86 3.55 -15.20
N SER A 101 11.62 2.49 -15.52
CA SER A 101 12.53 2.48 -16.67
C SER A 101 11.77 2.67 -18.00
N LYS A 102 10.66 1.95 -18.20
CA LYS A 102 9.81 2.11 -19.39
C LYS A 102 9.23 3.53 -19.50
N GLN A 103 8.82 4.11 -18.37
CA GLN A 103 8.29 5.48 -18.33
C GLN A 103 9.37 6.50 -18.71
N LYS A 104 10.58 6.38 -18.13
CA LYS A 104 11.74 7.23 -18.47
C LYS A 104 12.09 7.14 -19.95
N GLU A 105 12.01 5.95 -20.54
CA GLU A 105 12.24 5.77 -21.98
C GLU A 105 11.16 6.45 -22.83
N LYS A 106 9.89 6.31 -22.45
CA LYS A 106 8.77 6.98 -23.13
C LYS A 106 8.92 8.50 -23.10
N GLU A 107 9.26 9.06 -21.93
CA GLU A 107 9.51 10.49 -21.76
C GLU A 107 10.70 10.96 -22.61
N ARG A 108 11.79 10.18 -22.64
CA ARG A 108 12.95 10.46 -23.50
C ARG A 108 12.56 10.52 -24.99
N ARG A 109 11.78 9.54 -25.47
CA ARG A 109 11.29 9.50 -26.87
C ARG A 109 10.42 10.72 -27.20
N LEU A 110 9.60 11.16 -26.25
CA LEU A 110 8.74 12.34 -26.38
C LEU A 110 9.47 13.68 -26.13
N LYS A 111 10.78 13.63 -25.86
CA LYS A 111 11.59 14.81 -25.49
C LYS A 111 10.95 15.61 -24.35
N VAL A 112 10.34 14.90 -23.40
CA VAL A 112 9.82 15.47 -22.14
C VAL A 112 11.01 15.61 -21.21
N ASN A 113 11.29 16.83 -20.79
CA ASN A 113 12.35 17.16 -19.84
C ASN A 113 11.74 17.94 -18.65
N LEU A 114 12.52 18.09 -17.58
CA LEU A 114 12.09 18.83 -16.38
C LEU A 114 11.56 20.25 -16.69
N LYS A 115 12.09 20.90 -17.74
CA LYS A 115 11.65 22.23 -18.17
C LYS A 115 10.22 22.18 -18.74
N LYS A 116 9.94 21.27 -19.68
CA LYS A 116 8.59 21.03 -20.23
C LYS A 116 7.58 20.59 -19.17
N VAL A 117 7.99 19.75 -18.22
CA VAL A 117 7.13 19.34 -17.11
C VAL A 117 6.75 20.56 -16.26
N LYS A 118 7.72 21.44 -15.96
CA LYS A 118 7.49 22.66 -15.18
C LYS A 118 6.64 23.70 -15.92
N GLU A 119 6.83 23.84 -17.23
CA GLU A 119 6.01 24.72 -18.09
C GLU A 119 4.53 24.30 -18.06
N ASN A 120 4.26 23.00 -17.96
CA ASN A 120 2.90 22.45 -17.92
C ASN A 120 2.31 22.27 -16.51
N LEU A 121 3.00 22.70 -15.44
CA LEU A 121 2.49 22.58 -14.07
C LEU A 121 1.25 23.44 -13.81
N ASN A 122 1.14 24.55 -14.53
CA ASN A 122 0.04 25.53 -14.40
C ASN A 122 -0.99 25.41 -15.53
N GLU A 123 -0.81 24.47 -16.46
CA GLU A 123 -1.82 24.18 -17.48
C GLU A 123 -2.90 23.28 -16.89
N ASP A 124 -4.14 23.44 -17.37
CA ASP A 124 -5.24 22.56 -17.00
C ASP A 124 -4.84 21.11 -17.21
N LYS A 125 -5.03 20.29 -16.17
CA LYS A 125 -4.65 18.88 -16.21
C LYS A 125 -5.36 18.23 -17.40
N TYR A 126 -4.58 17.59 -18.27
CA TYR A 126 -5.14 16.79 -19.36
C TYR A 126 -6.12 15.75 -18.81
N ILE A 127 -7.40 15.97 -19.09
CA ILE A 127 -8.46 14.99 -18.86
C ILE A 127 -8.56 14.17 -20.13
N ASP A 128 -8.09 12.92 -20.07
CA ASP A 128 -8.26 11.99 -21.19
C ASP A 128 -9.77 11.81 -21.48
N PRO A 129 -10.27 12.26 -22.65
CA PRO A 129 -11.70 12.19 -22.96
C PRO A 129 -12.20 10.76 -23.14
N ASN A 130 -11.29 9.80 -23.37
CA ASN A 130 -11.62 8.37 -23.45
C ASN A 130 -11.53 7.68 -22.08
N ARG A 131 -10.98 8.35 -21.06
CA ARG A 131 -10.99 7.83 -19.70
C ARG A 131 -12.43 7.88 -19.20
N LYS A 132 -13.09 6.72 -19.20
CA LYS A 132 -14.36 6.53 -18.49
C LYS A 132 -14.10 6.70 -17.00
N ILE A 133 -14.27 7.92 -16.49
CA ILE A 133 -14.36 8.18 -15.06
C ILE A 133 -15.75 7.70 -14.65
N ASN A 134 -15.81 6.76 -13.72
CA ASN A 134 -17.08 6.25 -13.20
C ASN A 134 -17.71 7.35 -12.31
N GLN A 135 -18.52 8.22 -12.91
CA GLN A 135 -19.12 9.38 -12.22
C GLN A 135 -20.13 8.98 -11.13
N LEU A 136 -20.63 7.74 -11.14
CA LEU A 136 -21.54 7.22 -10.12
C LEU A 136 -20.92 7.13 -8.72
N ASN A 137 -19.58 7.02 -8.64
CA ASN A 137 -18.86 6.79 -7.37
C ASN A 137 -18.14 8.04 -6.84
N LEU A 138 -18.28 9.20 -7.49
CA LEU A 138 -17.47 10.39 -7.19
C LEU A 138 -17.69 10.96 -5.79
N PHE A 139 -18.87 10.74 -5.20
CA PHE A 139 -19.22 11.22 -3.85
C PHE A 139 -19.50 10.09 -2.84
N SER A 140 -19.91 8.90 -3.27
CA SER A 140 -20.25 7.78 -2.38
C SER A 140 -19.07 6.83 -2.12
N GLY A 141 -18.14 6.68 -3.07
CA GLY A 141 -17.01 5.74 -2.95
C GLY A 141 -15.84 6.27 -2.12
N LEU A 142 -15.57 7.57 -2.19
CA LEU A 142 -14.44 8.20 -1.48
C LEU A 142 -14.60 8.14 0.04
N GLU A 143 -15.81 8.37 0.58
CA GLU A 143 -16.05 8.29 2.02
C GLU A 143 -15.83 6.86 2.54
N ASN A 144 -16.29 5.85 1.80
CA ASN A 144 -16.08 4.45 2.16
C ASN A 144 -14.60 4.05 2.06
N LEU A 145 -13.89 4.50 1.03
CA LEU A 145 -12.44 4.26 0.93
C LEU A 145 -11.69 4.96 2.06
N ARG A 146 -12.04 6.22 2.34
CA ARG A 146 -11.44 7.04 3.40
C ARG A 146 -11.69 6.47 4.79
N SER A 147 -12.89 5.95 5.06
CA SER A 147 -13.18 5.27 6.34
C SER A 147 -12.37 3.98 6.52
N ASN A 148 -11.86 3.40 5.43
CA ASN A 148 -11.06 2.19 5.43
C ASN A 148 -9.54 2.43 5.40
N ILE A 149 -9.08 3.69 5.36
CA ILE A 149 -7.65 4.04 5.39
C ILE A 149 -7.25 4.48 6.79
N TYR A 150 -6.19 3.86 7.33
CA TYR A 150 -5.61 4.29 8.60
C TYR A 150 -4.69 5.51 8.40
N PHE A 151 -5.06 6.64 9.00
CA PHE A 151 -4.25 7.86 9.01
C PHE A 151 -3.44 7.94 10.31
N GLY A 152 -2.26 7.31 10.33
CA GLY A 152 -1.31 7.46 11.44
C GLY A 152 -0.73 8.87 11.49
N THR A 153 -0.74 9.53 12.65
CA THR A 153 -0.35 10.94 12.83
C THR A 153 1.11 11.27 12.45
N ASN A 154 1.99 10.28 12.28
CA ASN A 154 3.40 10.48 11.89
C ASN A 154 3.97 9.42 10.92
N ILE A 155 3.17 8.50 10.37
CA ILE A 155 3.68 7.41 9.52
C ILE A 155 4.03 7.91 8.10
N MET A 156 3.49 9.05 7.68
CA MET A 156 3.65 9.60 6.33
C MET A 156 4.99 10.31 6.06
N GLN A 157 5.80 10.61 7.08
CA GLN A 157 7.06 11.39 6.92
C GLN A 157 8.18 10.66 6.16
N GLY A 158 8.03 9.37 5.86
CA GLY A 158 8.97 8.62 5.01
C GLY A 158 8.37 8.06 3.71
N PHE A 159 7.12 8.43 3.38
CA PHE A 159 6.34 7.76 2.33
C PHE A 159 6.50 8.37 0.93
N ILE A 160 6.72 9.68 0.86
CA ILE A 160 6.97 10.36 -0.41
C ILE A 160 8.49 10.46 -0.57
N VAL A 161 9.09 9.43 -1.20
CA VAL A 161 10.36 9.68 -1.87
C VAL A 161 10.02 10.57 -3.06
N LEU A 162 10.34 11.87 -2.94
CA LEU A 162 10.47 12.75 -4.09
C LEU A 162 11.54 12.14 -4.98
N VAL A 163 11.12 11.40 -6.00
CA VAL A 163 12.02 10.92 -7.05
C VAL A 163 12.36 12.13 -7.90
N ASN A 164 13.50 12.75 -7.62
CA ASN A 164 14.08 13.81 -8.47
C ASN A 164 14.45 13.27 -9.86
#